data_AF-A0A836Q2P8-F1
#
_entry.id   AF-A0A836Q2P8-F1
#
_cell.length_a   1.000
_cell.length_b   1.000
_cell.length_c   1.000
_cell.angle_alpha   90.00
_cell.angle_beta   90.00
_cell.angle_gamma   90.00
#
_symmetry.space_group_name_H-M   'P 1'
#
loop_
_entity.id
_entity.type
_entity.pdbx_description
1 polymer ?
#
loop_
_entity_poly.entity_id
_entity_poly.type
_entity_poly.pdbx_seq_one_letter_code
_entity_poly.pdbx_strand_id
1 'polypeptide(L)'
;MANQTQNRSVVHDVFVLERVYPHPPEKVFAAFADSKKKRRWFGGEDEGFEIQKFEMDFRVGQLETWEFNFKGGEPISTEVRYQDIVENSRIVVVYTMDFSGKRVSSSQVTTELIPTKEGTKLIHTEQGVFFDGVDQAAGRKEGTQGMLEILAKVLDKD
;
A
#
# COMPACT_ATOMS: atom_id res chain seq x y z
N MET A 1 -16.06 34.98 11.09
CA MET A 1 -15.20 33.83 11.44
C MET A 1 -16.11 32.76 12.02
N ALA A 2 -16.59 31.82 11.19
CA ALA A 2 -17.47 30.75 11.64
C ALA A 2 -16.61 29.60 12.17
N ASN A 3 -16.76 29.34 13.48
CA ASN A 3 -16.14 28.23 14.17
C ASN A 3 -16.84 26.94 13.71
N GLN A 4 -16.42 26.36 12.58
CA GLN A 4 -16.84 25.03 12.21
C GLN A 4 -16.07 24.05 13.07
N THR A 5 -16.71 23.56 14.14
CA THR A 5 -16.33 22.30 14.79
C THR A 5 -16.51 21.21 13.74
N GLN A 6 -15.49 21.02 12.90
CA GLN A 6 -15.39 19.91 11.97
C GLN A 6 -15.46 18.66 12.85
N ASN A 7 -16.57 17.92 12.73
CA ASN A 7 -16.91 16.79 13.59
C ASN A 7 -15.76 15.78 13.52
N ARG A 8 -14.91 15.74 14.56
CA ARG A 8 -13.74 14.88 14.60
C ARG A 8 -14.20 13.46 14.82
N SER A 9 -13.88 12.56 13.90
CA SER A 9 -14.27 11.15 14.00
C SER A 9 -13.10 10.24 13.71
N VAL A 10 -13.16 9.04 14.30
CA VAL A 10 -12.17 8.00 14.12
C VAL A 10 -12.91 6.70 13.87
N VAL A 11 -12.58 6.02 12.78
CA VAL A 11 -13.07 4.68 12.47
C VAL A 11 -11.88 3.74 12.44
N HIS A 12 -11.95 2.67 13.24
CA HIS A 12 -10.99 1.57 13.20
C HIS A 12 -11.59 0.43 12.38
N ASP A 13 -10.79 -0.15 11.48
CA ASP A 13 -11.20 -1.31 10.71
C ASP A 13 -9.99 -2.20 10.40
N VAL A 14 -10.27 -3.46 10.05
CA VAL A 14 -9.29 -4.43 9.60
C VAL A 14 -9.82 -5.18 8.41
N PHE A 15 -8.99 -5.34 7.38
CA PHE A 15 -9.30 -6.23 6.28
C PHE A 15 -8.12 -7.14 5.95
N VAL A 16 -8.46 -8.29 5.38
CA VAL A 16 -7.50 -9.28 4.87
C VAL A 16 -7.81 -9.52 3.39
N LEU A 17 -6.77 -9.50 2.57
CA LEU A 17 -6.80 -9.88 1.17
C LEU A 17 -5.84 -11.06 0.97
N GLU A 18 -6.29 -12.08 0.25
CA GLU A 18 -5.46 -13.22 -0.11
C GLU A 18 -5.35 -13.33 -1.62
N ARG A 19 -4.14 -13.61 -2.12
CA ARG A 19 -3.88 -13.82 -3.55
C ARG A 19 -2.82 -14.88 -3.75
N VAL A 20 -3.07 -15.85 -4.62
CA VAL A 20 -2.05 -16.83 -5.04
C VAL A 20 -1.38 -16.32 -6.31
N TYR A 21 -0.05 -16.26 -6.32
CA TYR A 21 0.76 -15.94 -7.50
C TYR A 21 1.50 -17.20 -7.97
N PRO A 22 1.52 -17.53 -9.27
CA PRO A 22 2.21 -18.70 -9.81
C PRO A 22 3.73 -18.50 -9.94
N HIS A 23 4.33 -17.86 -8.93
CA HIS A 23 5.73 -17.47 -8.88
C HIS A 23 6.31 -17.84 -7.50
N PRO A 24 7.62 -18.13 -7.41
CA PRO A 24 8.25 -18.46 -6.14
C PRO A 24 8.30 -17.23 -5.20
N PRO A 25 8.32 -17.42 -3.87
CA PRO A 25 8.27 -16.32 -2.90
C PRO A 25 9.37 -15.28 -3.10
N GLU A 26 10.55 -15.70 -3.56
CA GLU A 26 11.69 -14.85 -3.90
C GLU A 26 11.33 -13.81 -4.96
N LYS A 27 10.58 -14.22 -5.99
CA LYS A 27 10.17 -13.33 -7.08
C LYS A 27 9.10 -12.35 -6.60
N VAL A 28 8.12 -12.84 -5.82
CA VAL A 28 7.08 -11.99 -5.24
C VAL A 28 7.68 -10.97 -4.27
N PHE A 29 8.56 -11.40 -3.37
CA PHE A 29 9.27 -10.54 -2.42
C PHE A 29 10.12 -9.50 -3.12
N ALA A 30 10.86 -9.88 -4.17
CA ALA A 30 11.65 -8.94 -4.96
C ALA A 30 10.80 -7.83 -5.59
N ALA A 31 9.52 -8.07 -5.90
CA ALA A 31 8.61 -7.03 -6.40
C ALA A 31 8.28 -5.96 -5.35
N PHE A 32 8.38 -6.28 -4.05
CA PHE A 32 8.27 -5.31 -2.95
C PHE A 32 9.62 -4.68 -2.59
N ALA A 33 10.71 -5.46 -2.63
CA ALA A 33 12.02 -5.05 -2.15
C ALA A 33 12.83 -4.21 -3.15
N ASP A 34 12.62 -4.41 -4.45
CA ASP A 34 13.28 -3.63 -5.51
C ASP A 34 12.44 -2.39 -5.85
N SER A 35 13.01 -1.20 -5.67
CA SER A 35 12.29 0.06 -5.89
C SER A 35 11.79 0.22 -7.34
N LYS A 36 12.55 -0.24 -8.33
CA LYS A 36 12.14 -0.15 -9.74
C LYS A 36 10.96 -1.08 -10.02
N LYS A 37 10.96 -2.29 -9.46
CA LYS A 37 9.82 -3.22 -9.59
C LYS A 37 8.60 -2.68 -8.86
N LYS A 38 8.78 -2.19 -7.63
CA LYS A 38 7.69 -1.63 -6.83
C LYS A 38 7.00 -0.47 -7.54
N ARG A 39 7.77 0.44 -8.14
CA ARG A 39 7.22 1.56 -8.91
C ARG A 39 6.28 1.10 -10.04
N ARG A 40 6.63 0.02 -10.76
CA ARG A 40 5.83 -0.47 -11.90
C ARG A 40 4.44 -0.94 -11.51
N TRP A 41 4.30 -1.67 -10.39
CA TRP A 41 3.01 -2.25 -10.01
C TRP A 41 2.23 -1.39 -9.00
N PHE A 42 2.92 -0.74 -8.06
CA PHE A 42 2.27 0.10 -7.05
C PHE A 42 1.94 1.49 -7.59
N GLY A 43 2.75 1.99 -8.54
CA GLY A 43 2.55 3.30 -9.12
C GLY A 43 1.29 3.42 -9.97
N GLY A 44 0.73 2.31 -10.46
CA GLY A 44 -0.56 2.30 -11.17
C GLY A 44 -0.66 3.26 -12.36
N GLU A 45 0.46 3.61 -13.01
CA GLU A 45 0.51 4.67 -14.02
C GLU A 45 -0.44 4.38 -15.20
N ASP A 46 -0.55 3.11 -15.61
CA ASP A 46 -1.50 2.65 -16.65
C ASP A 46 -2.99 2.75 -16.22
N GLU A 47 -3.28 2.89 -14.93
CA GLU A 47 -4.63 3.00 -14.37
C GLU A 47 -5.04 4.48 -14.13
N GLY A 48 -4.16 5.43 -14.48
CA GLY A 48 -4.42 6.87 -14.36
C GLY A 48 -3.86 7.52 -13.09
N PHE A 49 -2.95 6.84 -12.39
CA PHE A 49 -2.15 7.45 -11.33
C PHE A 49 -0.97 8.21 -11.92
N GLU A 50 -0.70 9.40 -11.39
CA GLU A 50 0.45 10.22 -11.81
C GLU A 50 1.42 10.33 -10.63
N ILE A 51 2.54 9.59 -10.69
CA ILE A 51 3.52 9.55 -9.60
C ILE A 51 4.49 10.74 -9.73
N GLN A 52 4.33 11.75 -8.87
CA GLN A 52 5.19 12.94 -8.84
C GLN A 52 6.50 12.68 -8.08
N LYS A 53 6.43 11.93 -6.97
CA LYS A 53 7.61 11.57 -6.16
C LYS A 53 7.52 10.12 -5.70
N PHE A 54 8.64 9.41 -5.77
CA PHE A 54 8.80 8.10 -5.16
C PHE A 54 10.24 7.91 -4.70
N GLU A 55 10.43 7.69 -3.40
CA GLU A 55 11.70 7.37 -2.77
C GLU A 55 11.47 6.18 -1.84
N MET A 56 12.41 5.22 -1.83
CA MET A 56 12.26 3.98 -1.06
C MET A 56 13.59 3.50 -0.55
N ASP A 57 13.66 3.26 0.76
CA ASP A 57 14.75 2.60 1.44
C ASP A 57 14.21 1.35 2.16
N PHE A 58 14.36 0.20 1.51
CA PHE A 58 13.78 -1.09 1.95
C PHE A 58 14.61 -1.73 3.07
N ARG A 59 14.63 -1.09 4.23
CA ARG A 59 15.30 -1.58 5.44
C ARG A 59 14.46 -1.25 6.67
N VAL A 60 14.48 -2.12 7.67
CA VAL A 60 13.77 -1.89 8.95
C VAL A 60 14.19 -0.54 9.54
N GLY A 61 13.19 0.25 9.96
CA GLY A 61 13.34 1.60 10.50
C GLY A 61 13.45 2.72 9.45
N GLN A 62 13.58 2.40 8.17
CA GLN A 62 13.69 3.39 7.09
C GLN A 62 12.35 3.73 6.45
N LEU A 63 12.40 4.70 5.53
CA LEU A 63 11.24 5.33 4.91
C LEU A 63 11.05 4.94 3.46
N GLU A 64 9.79 4.97 3.06
CA GLU A 64 9.34 5.09 1.69
C GLU A 64 8.30 6.20 1.60
N THR A 65 8.39 7.03 0.57
CA THR A 65 7.49 8.17 0.38
C THR A 65 6.93 8.15 -1.03
N TRP A 66 5.63 8.44 -1.14
CA TRP A 66 4.95 8.66 -2.41
C TRP A 66 4.26 10.01 -2.41
N GLU A 67 4.30 10.68 -3.56
CA GLU A 67 3.40 11.78 -3.90
C GLU A 67 2.82 11.48 -5.27
N PHE A 68 1.49 11.47 -5.35
CA PHE A 68 0.77 11.17 -6.58
C PHE A 68 -0.58 11.86 -6.63
N ASN A 69 -1.16 11.92 -7.81
CA ASN A 69 -2.58 12.21 -7.98
C ASN A 69 -3.24 11.06 -8.77
N PHE A 70 -4.57 11.07 -8.81
CA PHE A 70 -5.32 10.17 -9.68
C PHE A 70 -6.18 11.00 -10.63
N LYS A 71 -5.95 10.84 -11.94
CA LYS A 71 -6.71 11.50 -13.02
C LYS A 71 -6.86 13.02 -12.83
N GLY A 72 -5.78 13.70 -12.44
CA GLY A 72 -5.77 15.15 -12.20
C GLY A 72 -6.54 15.58 -10.94
N GLY A 73 -6.84 14.65 -10.04
CA GLY A 73 -7.41 14.93 -8.72
C GLY A 73 -6.44 15.61 -7.77
N GLU A 74 -6.90 15.81 -6.53
CA GLU A 74 -6.09 16.40 -5.46
C GLU A 74 -4.83 15.58 -5.16
N PRO A 75 -3.71 16.23 -4.74
CA PRO A 75 -2.50 15.52 -4.37
C PRO A 75 -2.72 14.59 -3.17
N ILE A 76 -2.19 13.39 -3.28
CA ILE A 76 -2.14 12.37 -2.24
C ILE A 76 -0.68 12.12 -1.92
N SER A 77 -0.34 12.09 -0.64
CA SER A 77 0.98 11.64 -0.19
C SER A 77 0.89 10.52 0.83
N THR A 78 1.89 9.64 0.79
CA THR A 78 2.04 8.59 1.79
C THR A 78 3.47 8.56 2.32
N GLU A 79 3.59 8.33 3.63
CA GLU A 79 4.85 8.00 4.30
C GLU A 79 4.70 6.60 4.87
N VAL A 80 5.58 5.69 4.46
CA VAL A 80 5.63 4.29 4.88
C VAL A 80 6.91 4.08 5.69
N ARG A 81 6.80 3.41 6.83
CA ARG A 81 7.93 3.02 7.69
C ARG A 81 7.99 1.51 7.83
N TYR A 82 9.11 0.92 7.44
CA TYR A 82 9.35 -0.52 7.57
C TYR A 82 9.57 -0.92 9.02
N GLN A 83 8.73 -1.81 9.55
CA GLN A 83 8.77 -2.26 10.94
C GLN A 83 9.44 -3.62 11.11
N ASP A 84 9.20 -4.55 10.19
CA ASP A 84 9.79 -5.88 10.19
C ASP A 84 9.93 -6.38 8.75
N ILE A 85 11.04 -7.04 8.45
CA ILE A 85 11.30 -7.64 7.14
C ILE A 85 11.97 -9.00 7.38
N VAL A 86 11.28 -10.05 6.97
CA VAL A 86 11.84 -11.40 6.88
C VAL A 86 11.89 -11.75 5.41
N GLU A 87 13.10 -11.92 4.88
CA GLU A 87 13.34 -12.16 3.47
C GLU A 87 12.46 -13.31 2.94
N ASN A 88 11.78 -13.06 1.81
CA ASN A 88 10.89 -14.01 1.13
C ASN A 88 9.69 -14.52 1.95
N SER A 89 9.39 -13.91 3.10
CA SER A 89 8.34 -14.41 4.00
C SER A 89 7.43 -13.33 4.57
N ARG A 90 7.96 -12.19 5.04
CA ARG A 90 7.13 -11.19 5.72
C ARG A 90 7.64 -9.77 5.54
N ILE A 91 6.70 -8.84 5.35
CA ILE A 91 6.95 -7.40 5.36
C ILE A 91 5.88 -6.76 6.25
N VAL A 92 6.30 -6.06 7.30
CA VAL A 92 5.41 -5.26 8.16
C VAL A 92 5.77 -3.80 7.99
N VAL A 93 4.77 -2.97 7.72
CA VAL A 93 4.93 -1.52 7.63
C VAL A 93 3.85 -0.80 8.44
N VAL A 94 4.15 0.41 8.86
CA VAL A 94 3.12 1.39 9.19
C VAL A 94 3.16 2.48 8.15
N TYR A 95 2.01 3.04 7.80
CA TYR A 95 1.98 4.18 6.90
C TYR A 95 0.88 5.17 7.27
N THR A 96 1.03 6.38 6.74
CA THR A 96 0.02 7.43 6.83
C THR A 96 -0.34 7.92 5.44
N MET A 97 -1.58 8.38 5.26
CA MET A 97 -2.04 8.96 4.01
C MET A 97 -2.59 10.36 4.26
N ASP A 98 -2.17 11.30 3.41
CA ASP A 98 -2.57 12.69 3.47
C ASP A 98 -3.21 13.10 2.15
N PHE A 99 -4.34 13.79 2.20
CA PHE A 99 -5.00 14.42 1.05
C PHE A 99 -4.83 15.93 1.15
N SER A 100 -4.19 16.53 0.14
CA SER A 100 -3.88 17.96 0.12
C SER A 100 -3.22 18.46 1.42
N GLY A 101 -2.31 17.65 1.98
CA GLY A 101 -1.59 17.94 3.22
C GLY A 101 -2.38 17.73 4.52
N LYS A 102 -3.62 17.23 4.45
CA LYS A 102 -4.41 16.83 5.62
C LYS A 102 -4.32 15.32 5.82
N ARG A 103 -3.85 14.89 6.98
CA ARG A 103 -3.88 13.48 7.43
C ARG A 103 -5.31 12.92 7.38
N VAL A 104 -5.52 11.85 6.62
CA VAL A 104 -6.82 11.16 6.49
C VAL A 104 -6.82 9.75 7.09
N SER A 105 -5.65 9.10 7.19
CA SER A 105 -5.55 7.79 7.83
C SER A 105 -4.16 7.45 8.36
N SER A 106 -4.10 6.43 9.21
CA SER A 106 -2.88 5.74 9.58
C SER A 106 -3.16 4.24 9.67
N SER A 107 -2.27 3.43 9.11
CA SER A 107 -2.46 1.98 9.02
C SER A 107 -1.22 1.20 9.40
N GLN A 108 -1.40 0.03 10.01
CA GLN A 108 -0.39 -1.02 10.13
C GLN A 108 -0.72 -2.14 9.16
N VAL A 109 0.24 -2.52 8.34
CA VAL A 109 0.08 -3.52 7.28
C VAL A 109 1.06 -4.67 7.50
N THR A 110 0.56 -5.89 7.35
CA THR A 110 1.37 -7.12 7.33
C THR A 110 1.13 -7.84 6.02
N THR A 111 2.19 -8.01 5.23
CA THR A 111 2.21 -8.84 4.03
C THR A 111 2.99 -10.11 4.33
N GLU A 112 2.34 -11.26 4.25
CA GLU A 112 2.93 -12.59 4.42
C GLU A 112 3.00 -13.31 3.07
N LEU A 113 4.12 -13.97 2.81
CA LEU A 113 4.38 -14.77 1.63
C LEU A 113 4.58 -16.21 2.07
N ILE A 114 3.64 -17.07 1.70
CA ILE A 114 3.62 -18.48 2.08
C ILE A 114 3.89 -19.33 0.83
N PRO A 115 4.97 -20.14 0.80
CA PRO A 115 5.20 -21.08 -0.29
C PRO A 115 4.05 -22.10 -0.37
N THR A 116 3.61 -22.39 -1.59
CA THR A 116 2.57 -23.39 -1.90
C THR A 116 3.03 -24.27 -3.07
N LYS A 117 2.26 -25.30 -3.43
CA LYS A 117 2.59 -26.12 -4.61
C LYS A 117 2.41 -25.34 -5.92
N GLU A 118 1.51 -24.37 -5.90
CA GLU A 118 1.10 -23.55 -7.04
C GLU A 118 1.94 -22.28 -7.20
N GLY A 119 2.86 -21.99 -6.26
CA GLY A 119 3.66 -20.76 -6.22
C GLY A 119 3.63 -20.15 -4.81
N THR A 120 3.17 -18.90 -4.68
CA THR A 120 3.15 -18.17 -3.41
C THR A 120 1.75 -17.71 -3.07
N LYS A 121 1.25 -18.04 -1.89
CA LYS A 121 0.07 -17.40 -1.30
C LYS A 121 0.52 -16.14 -0.58
N LEU A 122 0.08 -14.99 -1.07
CA LEU A 122 0.20 -13.70 -0.40
C LEU A 122 -1.03 -13.47 0.49
N ILE A 123 -0.79 -13.11 1.75
CA ILE A 123 -1.82 -12.65 2.68
C ILE A 123 -1.46 -11.21 3.06
N HIS A 124 -2.35 -10.27 2.78
CA HIS A 124 -2.20 -8.87 3.08
C HIS A 124 -3.25 -8.45 4.10
N THR A 125 -2.81 -8.15 5.31
CA THR A 125 -3.67 -7.67 6.39
C THR A 125 -3.38 -6.20 6.64
N GLU A 126 -4.41 -5.35 6.57
CA GLU A 126 -4.30 -3.93 6.94
C GLU A 126 -5.21 -3.64 8.14
N GLN A 127 -4.63 -3.04 9.17
CA GLN A 127 -5.29 -2.52 10.37
C GLN A 127 -5.26 -0.99 10.27
N GLY A 128 -6.39 -0.40 9.89
CA GLY A 128 -6.49 1.02 9.56
C GLY A 128 -7.25 1.84 10.59
N VAL A 129 -6.84 3.10 10.71
CA VAL A 129 -7.53 4.16 11.44
C VAL A 129 -7.83 5.29 10.47
N PHE A 130 -9.10 5.62 10.29
CA PHE A 130 -9.59 6.59 9.31
C PHE A 130 -10.19 7.80 10.01
N PHE A 131 -9.78 9.01 9.60
CA PHE A 131 -10.12 10.26 10.27
C PHE A 131 -11.18 11.05 9.50
N ASP A 132 -12.11 11.63 10.24
CA ASP A 132 -13.06 12.65 9.77
C ASP A 132 -13.93 12.25 8.56
N GLY A 133 -14.06 10.94 8.27
CA GLY A 133 -14.88 10.39 7.18
C GLY A 133 -14.39 10.70 5.76
N VAL A 134 -13.15 11.16 5.59
CA VAL A 134 -12.57 11.50 4.27
C VAL A 134 -12.17 10.26 3.49
N ASP A 135 -11.59 9.28 4.20
CA ASP A 135 -11.21 7.98 3.68
C ASP A 135 -11.96 6.88 4.46
N GLN A 136 -12.13 5.71 3.84
CA GLN A 136 -12.92 4.62 4.41
C GLN A 136 -12.30 3.28 4.09
N ALA A 137 -12.40 2.35 5.05
CA ALA A 137 -11.85 1.00 4.93
C ALA A 137 -12.33 0.24 3.68
N ALA A 138 -13.59 0.42 3.27
CA ALA A 138 -14.14 -0.23 2.08
C ALA A 138 -13.41 0.19 0.80
N GLY A 139 -13.24 1.50 0.57
CA GLY A 139 -12.51 2.03 -0.58
C GLY A 139 -11.02 1.68 -0.52
N ARG A 140 -10.42 1.73 0.67
CA ARG A 140 -9.03 1.28 0.89
C ARG A 140 -8.83 -0.19 0.50
N LYS A 141 -9.72 -1.07 0.92
CA LYS A 141 -9.69 -2.50 0.59
C LYS A 141 -9.80 -2.72 -0.92
N GLU A 142 -10.75 -2.04 -1.57
CA GLU A 142 -10.96 -2.13 -3.02
C GLU A 142 -9.71 -1.68 -3.80
N GLY A 143 -9.16 -0.51 -3.46
CA GLY A 143 -7.93 0.00 -4.09
C GLY A 143 -6.74 -0.94 -3.89
N THR A 144 -6.58 -1.49 -2.68
CA THR A 144 -5.51 -2.44 -2.37
C THR A 144 -5.66 -3.74 -3.17
N GLN A 145 -6.89 -4.24 -3.31
CA GLN A 145 -7.18 -5.40 -4.15
C GLN A 145 -6.79 -5.13 -5.62
N GLY A 146 -7.12 -3.94 -6.14
CA GLY A 146 -6.68 -3.52 -7.48
C GLY A 146 -5.17 -3.53 -7.64
N MET A 147 -4.42 -2.97 -6.68
CA MET A 147 -2.95 -2.98 -6.72
C MET A 147 -2.36 -4.40 -6.71
N LEU A 148 -2.95 -5.32 -5.95
CA LEU A 148 -2.52 -6.72 -5.92
C LEU A 148 -2.78 -7.46 -7.25
N GLU A 149 -3.79 -7.05 -8.03
CA GLU A 149 -3.99 -7.55 -9.40
C GLU A 149 -3.00 -6.96 -10.39
N ILE A 150 -2.59 -5.69 -10.23
CA ILE A 150 -1.52 -5.10 -11.04
C ILE A 150 -0.20 -5.84 -10.77
N LEU A 151 0.10 -6.16 -9.50
CA LEU A 151 1.25 -6.98 -9.13
C LEU A 151 1.26 -8.32 -9.88
N ALA A 152 0.11 -9.00 -10.01
CA ALA A 152 0.00 -10.24 -10.77
C ALA A 152 0.48 -10.05 -12.22
N LYS A 153 -0.05 -9.01 -12.90
CA LYS A 153 0.29 -8.70 -14.29
C LYS A 153 1.77 -8.39 -14.48
N VAL A 154 2.41 -7.73 -13.51
CA VAL A 154 3.84 -7.38 -13.57
C VAL A 154 4.71 -8.61 -13.33
N LEU A 155 4.36 -9.45 -12.35
CA LEU A 155 5.08 -10.70 -12.08
C LEU A 155 5.08 -11.65 -13.29
N ASP A 156 4.01 -11.67 -14.08
CA ASP A 156 3.94 -12.51 -15.29
C ASP A 156 4.81 -11.99 -16.45
N LYS A 157 5.22 -10.72 -16.41
CA LYS A 157 6.03 -10.07 -17.47
C LYS A 157 7.53 -10.01 -17.15
N ASP A 158 7.89 -10.03 -15.86
CA ASP A 158 9.28 -10.03 -15.36
C ASP A 158 9.95 -11.42 -15.46
#